data_AF-A0A3M6ABG1-F1
#
_entry.id   AF-A0A3M6ABG1-F1
#
_cell.length_a   1.000
_cell.length_b   1.000
_cell.length_c   1.000
_cell.angle_alpha   90.00
_cell.angle_beta   90.00
_cell.angle_gamma   90.00
#
_symmetry.space_group_name_H-M   'P 1'
#
loop_
_entity.id
_entity.type
_entity.pdbx_description
1 polymer ?
#
loop_
_entity_poly.entity_id
_entity_poly.type
_entity_poly.pdbx_seq_one_letter_code
_entity_poly.pdbx_strand_id
1 'polypeptide(L)'
;MGKGNGQIAAALIVAGIGGYIGNRIGQLLDDRDKQALALRTQEVLSQPATPVAQPTAIWRSDHSNASARITPGPEFKAVRTIDVKRTPNIQGVPSMKLINQPYVTRSTLNVRSAPNMNADKVGSLPGNTQFTAVGSTGDWILVGRKGVTVGYVHKDYVMTQSDADTRKRLAAVRFDDMNVSASKETEAFDLGSISSLPSGKTAVETTCRPLSVSLEANGGTTEKQDNTFCRQANDTWELI
;
A
#
# COMPACT_ATOMS: atom_id res chain seq x y z
N MET A 1 -2.27 -38.94 -34.28
CA MET A 1 -1.01 -38.20 -34.49
C MET A 1 -1.34 -36.80 -35.00
N GLY A 2 -0.62 -35.78 -34.48
CA GLY A 2 -0.80 -34.34 -34.75
C GLY A 2 -1.47 -33.63 -33.56
N LYS A 3 -0.81 -33.22 -32.47
CA LYS A 3 0.50 -32.59 -32.19
C LYS A 3 0.54 -31.08 -32.46
N GLY A 4 0.45 -30.31 -31.36
CA GLY A 4 0.93 -28.92 -31.18
C GLY A 4 -0.16 -27.85 -31.20
N ASN A 5 -0.18 -26.80 -30.38
CA ASN A 5 0.63 -26.28 -29.26
C ASN A 5 -0.38 -25.43 -28.45
N GLY A 6 -0.53 -25.47 -27.12
CA GLY A 6 0.54 -25.30 -26.14
C GLY A 6 0.98 -23.84 -26.09
N GLN A 7 0.12 -22.95 -25.56
CA GLN A 7 0.42 -21.71 -24.82
C GLN A 7 -0.81 -20.78 -24.83
N ILE A 8 -1.62 -20.82 -23.76
CA ILE A 8 -2.28 -19.60 -23.30
C ILE A 8 -1.64 -19.26 -21.96
N ALA A 9 -0.89 -18.17 -22.03
CA ALA A 9 -0.11 -17.52 -21.02
C ALA A 9 -0.63 -17.68 -19.58
N ALA A 10 0.25 -18.20 -18.73
CA ALA A 10 0.40 -17.64 -17.40
C ALA A 10 0.73 -16.14 -17.56
N ALA A 11 -0.18 -15.26 -17.18
CA ALA A 11 0.11 -13.90 -16.69
C ALA A 11 -1.18 -13.09 -16.63
N LEU A 12 -1.80 -13.02 -15.45
CA LEU A 12 -2.17 -11.73 -14.90
C LEU A 12 -1.81 -11.75 -13.40
N ILE A 13 -0.50 -11.66 -13.14
CA ILE A 13 -0.01 -10.95 -11.97
C ILE A 13 -0.37 -9.48 -12.22
N VAL A 14 -1.58 -9.10 -11.84
CA VAL A 14 -1.91 -7.71 -11.55
C VAL A 14 -1.91 -7.60 -10.04
N ALA A 15 -1.26 -6.55 -9.52
CA ALA A 15 -1.04 -6.28 -8.10
C ALA A 15 -2.35 -5.95 -7.35
N GLY A 16 -3.30 -6.88 -7.36
CA GLY A 16 -4.57 -6.80 -6.65
C GLY A 16 -5.30 -8.14 -6.74
N ILE A 17 -5.41 -8.83 -5.60
CA ILE A 17 -6.36 -9.89 -5.17
C ILE A 17 -6.81 -11.01 -6.17
N GLY A 18 -6.32 -11.06 -7.41
CA GLY A 18 -6.68 -12.05 -8.44
C GLY A 18 -5.71 -13.23 -8.57
N GLY A 19 -4.58 -13.21 -7.85
CA GLY A 19 -3.54 -14.25 -7.90
C GLY A 19 -3.49 -15.18 -6.69
N TYR A 20 -4.52 -15.20 -5.84
CA TYR A 20 -4.42 -15.78 -4.50
C TYR A 20 -4.70 -17.28 -4.38
N ILE A 21 -5.27 -17.87 -5.42
CA ILE A 21 -5.42 -19.32 -5.51
C ILE A 21 -4.05 -19.87 -5.90
N GLY A 22 -3.33 -20.41 -4.93
CA GLY A 22 -1.98 -20.90 -5.14
C GLY A 22 -1.93 -21.98 -6.23
N ASN A 23 -0.73 -22.17 -6.79
CA ASN A 23 -0.50 -23.06 -7.93
C ASN A 23 -1.09 -24.48 -7.75
N ARG A 24 -1.18 -24.98 -6.51
CA ARG A 24 -1.75 -26.31 -6.21
C ARG A 24 -3.27 -26.34 -6.30
N ILE A 25 -3.97 -25.42 -5.62
CA ILE A 25 -5.43 -25.30 -5.71
C ILE A 25 -5.84 -24.91 -7.14
N GLY A 26 -5.07 -24.02 -7.78
CA GLY A 26 -5.34 -23.58 -9.14
C GLY A 26 -5.24 -24.69 -10.18
N GLN A 27 -4.33 -25.66 -10.02
CA GLN A 27 -4.25 -26.80 -10.95
C GLN A 27 -5.42 -27.78 -10.84
N LEU A 28 -6.17 -27.74 -9.73
CA LEU A 28 -7.33 -28.61 -9.48
C LEU A 28 -8.66 -27.99 -9.91
N LEU A 29 -8.65 -26.74 -10.37
CA LEU A 29 -9.83 -25.98 -10.77
C LEU A 29 -9.74 -25.56 -12.24
N ASP A 30 -10.88 -25.46 -12.91
CA ASP A 30 -10.95 -24.79 -14.19
C ASP A 30 -10.92 -23.27 -14.04
N ASP A 31 -10.84 -22.54 -15.15
CA ASP A 31 -10.66 -21.08 -15.11
C ASP A 31 -11.87 -20.33 -14.55
N ARG A 32 -13.09 -20.88 -14.70
CA ARG A 32 -14.30 -20.27 -14.14
C ARG A 32 -14.34 -20.49 -12.63
N ASP A 33 -14.03 -21.70 -12.18
CA ASP A 33 -13.90 -22.04 -10.76
C ASP A 33 -12.82 -21.23 -10.06
N LYS A 34 -11.65 -21.03 -10.70
CA LYS A 34 -10.60 -20.15 -10.17
C LYS A 34 -11.11 -18.72 -9.96
N GLN A 35 -11.77 -18.14 -10.95
CA GLN A 35 -12.25 -16.76 -10.83
C GLN A 35 -13.33 -16.62 -9.75
N ALA A 36 -14.27 -17.56 -9.70
CA ALA A 36 -15.35 -17.56 -8.71
C ALA A 36 -14.83 -17.74 -7.28
N LEU A 37 -13.89 -18.67 -7.08
CA LEU A 37 -13.24 -18.87 -5.79
C LEU A 37 -12.41 -17.64 -5.39
N ALA A 38 -11.70 -17.01 -6.33
CA ALA A 38 -10.91 -15.81 -6.07
C ALA A 38 -11.82 -14.66 -5.59
N LEU A 39 -12.91 -14.38 -6.31
CA LEU A 39 -13.91 -13.36 -5.94
C LEU A 39 -14.47 -13.61 -4.53
N ARG A 40 -14.89 -14.84 -4.24
CA ARG A 40 -15.41 -15.19 -2.93
C ARG A 40 -14.39 -15.02 -1.81
N THR A 41 -13.12 -15.30 -2.08
CA THR A 41 -12.02 -15.01 -1.17
C THR A 41 -11.87 -13.51 -0.92
N GLN A 42 -11.99 -12.65 -1.95
CA GLN A 42 -11.92 -11.19 -1.76
C GLN A 42 -13.05 -10.68 -0.88
N GLU A 43 -14.27 -11.18 -1.07
CA GLU A 43 -15.43 -10.82 -0.24
C GLU A 43 -15.16 -11.12 1.24
N VAL A 44 -14.64 -12.31 1.56
CA VAL A 44 -14.32 -12.71 2.94
C VAL A 44 -13.23 -11.83 3.56
N LEU A 45 -12.24 -11.43 2.77
CA LEU A 45 -11.17 -10.52 3.21
C LEU A 45 -11.64 -9.07 3.38
N SER A 46 -12.64 -8.65 2.61
CA SER A 46 -13.22 -7.29 2.68
C SER A 46 -14.19 -7.10 3.86
N GLN A 47 -14.58 -8.19 4.53
CA GLN A 47 -15.44 -8.11 5.72
C GLN A 47 -14.74 -7.34 6.85
N PRO A 48 -15.49 -6.53 7.62
CA PRO A 48 -14.92 -5.66 8.64
C PRO A 48 -14.14 -6.46 9.68
N ALA A 49 -12.94 -5.98 9.97
CA ALA A 49 -12.02 -6.53 10.95
C ALA A 49 -12.70 -6.77 12.32
N THR A 50 -12.70 -8.02 12.79
CA THR A 50 -13.08 -8.34 14.16
C THR A 50 -11.88 -8.93 14.92
N PRO A 51 -11.68 -8.61 16.21
CA PRO A 51 -10.64 -9.24 17.05
C PRO A 51 -10.81 -10.76 17.21
N VAL A 52 -11.98 -11.28 16.84
CA VAL A 52 -12.37 -12.69 16.93
C VAL A 52 -12.35 -13.30 15.53
N ALA A 53 -11.99 -14.59 15.44
CA ALA A 53 -12.08 -15.37 14.21
C ALA A 53 -13.49 -15.32 13.61
N GLN A 54 -13.58 -15.04 12.31
CA GLN A 54 -14.86 -14.93 11.61
C GLN A 54 -15.36 -16.30 11.16
N PRO A 55 -16.70 -16.46 10.97
CA PRO A 55 -17.26 -17.72 10.53
C PRO A 55 -16.69 -18.15 9.18
N THR A 56 -16.42 -19.46 9.05
CA THR A 56 -15.97 -20.07 7.80
C THR A 56 -17.00 -19.82 6.70
N ALA A 57 -16.58 -19.11 5.64
CA ALA A 57 -17.38 -18.96 4.45
C ALA A 57 -17.25 -20.22 3.58
N ILE A 58 -18.35 -20.62 2.94
CA ILE A 58 -18.36 -21.75 2.01
C ILE A 58 -18.55 -21.19 0.60
N TRP A 59 -17.70 -21.64 -0.31
CA TRP A 59 -17.85 -21.49 -1.75
C TRP A 59 -18.23 -22.85 -2.35
N ARG A 60 -19.14 -22.84 -3.33
CA ARG A 60 -19.48 -24.01 -4.15
C ARG A 60 -19.50 -23.56 -5.61
N SER A 61 -18.94 -24.39 -6.48
CA SER A 61 -19.06 -24.19 -7.91
C SER A 61 -20.52 -24.29 -8.35
N ASP A 62 -20.89 -23.49 -9.34
CA ASP A 62 -22.20 -23.53 -10.01
C ASP A 62 -22.21 -24.47 -11.22
N HIS A 63 -21.06 -25.02 -11.61
CA HIS A 63 -20.88 -25.83 -12.82
C HIS A 63 -20.03 -27.08 -12.63
N SER A 64 -19.29 -27.19 -11.51
CA SER A 64 -18.54 -28.38 -11.11
C SER A 64 -18.97 -28.85 -9.72
N ASN A 65 -18.48 -30.01 -9.28
CA ASN A 65 -18.67 -30.47 -7.90
C ASN A 65 -17.64 -29.88 -6.92
N ALA A 66 -16.85 -28.89 -7.35
CA ALA A 66 -15.85 -28.28 -6.49
C ALA A 66 -16.49 -27.44 -5.38
N SER A 67 -15.89 -27.49 -4.19
CA SER A 67 -16.27 -26.61 -3.08
C SER A 67 -15.07 -26.22 -2.24
N ALA A 68 -15.14 -25.07 -1.57
CA ALA A 68 -14.07 -24.61 -0.70
C ALA A 68 -14.62 -24.05 0.61
N ARG A 69 -13.87 -24.29 1.68
CA ARG A 69 -14.06 -23.65 2.98
C ARG A 69 -12.99 -22.58 3.15
N ILE A 70 -13.43 -21.35 3.33
CA ILE A 70 -12.58 -20.16 3.47
C ILE A 70 -12.71 -19.69 4.92
N THR A 71 -11.68 -19.95 5.72
CA THR A 71 -11.66 -19.64 7.15
C THR A 71 -10.66 -18.52 7.40
N PRO A 72 -11.13 -17.29 7.64
CA PRO A 72 -10.24 -16.20 7.95
C PRO A 72 -9.92 -16.16 9.45
N GLY A 73 -8.64 -16.03 9.78
CA GLY A 73 -8.18 -15.91 11.15
C GLY A 73 -8.31 -14.50 11.72
N PRO A 74 -7.95 -14.32 13.00
CA PRO A 74 -7.95 -13.02 13.65
C PRO A 74 -6.92 -12.10 12.99
N GLU A 75 -7.28 -10.83 12.87
CA GLU A 75 -6.33 -9.82 12.39
C GLU A 75 -5.26 -9.55 13.45
N PHE A 76 -4.03 -9.34 12.99
CA PHE A 76 -2.91 -8.96 13.84
C PHE A 76 -2.12 -7.83 13.17
N LYS A 77 -1.48 -6.98 13.98
CA LYS A 77 -0.54 -5.99 13.45
C LYS A 77 0.80 -6.66 13.21
N ALA A 78 1.26 -6.70 11.96
CA ALA A 78 2.61 -7.13 11.62
C ALA A 78 3.50 -5.91 11.38
N VAL A 79 4.71 -5.97 11.89
CA VAL A 79 5.74 -4.97 11.62
C VAL A 79 6.59 -5.47 10.46
N ARG A 80 6.44 -4.89 9.26
CA ARG A 80 7.33 -5.16 8.11
C ARG A 80 8.50 -4.18 8.15
N THR A 81 9.71 -4.68 8.25
CA THR A 81 10.91 -3.83 8.26
C THR A 81 11.28 -3.44 6.83
N ILE A 82 10.92 -2.22 6.40
CA ILE A 82 11.36 -1.62 5.14
C ILE A 82 12.68 -0.87 5.40
N ASP A 83 13.71 -1.11 4.59
CA ASP A 83 14.94 -0.31 4.62
C ASP A 83 14.63 1.12 4.13
N VAL A 84 14.48 2.05 5.06
CA VAL A 84 14.35 3.47 4.74
C VAL A 84 15.71 4.10 4.89
N LYS A 85 16.28 4.50 3.75
CA LYS A 85 17.51 5.29 3.73
C LYS A 85 17.28 6.58 4.50
N ARG A 86 18.07 6.84 5.54
CA ARG A 86 18.00 8.06 6.36
C ARG A 86 19.28 8.86 6.20
N THR A 87 19.18 10.18 6.27
CA THR A 87 20.37 11.01 6.50
C THR A 87 20.95 10.71 7.89
N PRO A 88 22.28 10.81 8.09
CA PRO A 88 22.89 10.72 9.41
C PRO A 88 22.18 11.70 10.36
N ASN A 89 21.89 11.28 11.59
CA ASN A 89 21.24 12.05 12.66
C ASN A 89 19.69 12.08 12.67
N ILE A 90 18.98 11.29 11.85
CA ILE A 90 17.51 11.16 11.99
C ILE A 90 17.15 10.00 12.92
N GLN A 91 16.49 10.31 14.02
CA GLN A 91 16.04 9.31 15.00
C GLN A 91 14.99 8.39 14.38
N GLY A 92 15.20 7.09 14.54
CA GLY A 92 14.15 6.11 14.25
C GLY A 92 13.10 6.07 15.35
N VAL A 93 11.83 5.96 14.96
CA VAL A 93 10.76 5.63 15.90
C VAL A 93 10.44 4.13 15.87
N PRO A 94 10.03 3.55 17.01
CA PRO A 94 9.73 2.12 17.11
C PRO A 94 8.45 1.73 16.34
N SER A 95 7.51 2.66 16.18
CA SER A 95 6.27 2.46 15.42
C SER A 95 5.84 3.74 14.69
N MET A 96 5.27 3.56 13.50
CA MET A 96 4.77 4.64 12.65
C MET A 96 3.60 4.16 11.81
N LYS A 97 2.59 5.01 11.64
CA LYS A 97 1.51 4.80 10.67
C LYS A 97 2.03 5.15 9.27
N LEU A 98 2.03 4.22 8.33
CA LEU A 98 2.45 4.48 6.95
C LEU A 98 1.44 5.41 6.26
N ILE A 99 1.94 6.35 5.47
CA ILE A 99 1.13 7.28 4.67
C ILE A 99 1.48 7.12 3.19
N ASN A 100 2.77 7.31 2.84
CA ASN A 100 3.31 7.29 1.47
C ASN A 100 2.49 8.10 0.45
N GLN A 101 2.13 9.34 0.80
CA GLN A 101 1.31 10.24 -0.04
C GLN A 101 1.95 11.63 -0.17
N PRO A 102 1.64 12.39 -1.24
CA PRO A 102 2.12 13.76 -1.41
C PRO A 102 1.43 14.72 -0.43
N TYR A 103 2.24 15.47 0.30
CA TYR A 103 1.83 16.54 1.20
C TYR A 103 2.43 17.86 0.74
N VAL A 104 1.80 18.96 1.14
CA VAL A 104 2.22 20.33 0.86
C VAL A 104 2.35 21.09 2.16
N THR A 105 3.36 21.93 2.26
CA THR A 105 3.59 22.82 3.40
C THR A 105 2.71 24.06 3.31
N ARG A 106 2.14 24.49 4.44
CA ARG A 106 1.31 25.70 4.53
C ARG A 106 2.14 26.97 4.64
N SER A 107 3.29 26.86 5.30
CA SER A 107 4.25 27.93 5.53
C SER A 107 5.65 27.34 5.61
N THR A 108 6.67 28.20 5.67
CA THR A 108 8.04 27.75 5.92
C THR A 108 8.11 27.07 7.28
N LEU A 109 8.59 25.84 7.31
CA LEU A 109 8.70 25.04 8.53
C LEU A 109 10.06 24.36 8.64
N ASN A 110 10.45 24.10 9.89
CA ASN A 110 11.69 23.41 10.19
C ASN A 110 11.49 21.89 10.08
N VAL A 111 12.46 21.22 9.46
CA VAL A 111 12.59 19.76 9.48
C VAL A 111 13.51 19.40 10.64
N ARG A 112 13.06 18.46 11.48
CA ARG A 112 13.77 18.07 12.71
C ARG A 112 14.30 16.64 12.69
N SER A 113 15.35 16.39 13.46
CA SER A 113 15.99 15.07 13.59
C SER A 113 15.12 14.03 14.30
N ALA A 114 14.22 14.45 15.18
CA ALA A 114 13.32 13.60 15.95
C ALA A 114 11.92 14.21 16.06
N PRO A 115 10.87 13.40 16.32
CA PRO A 115 9.48 13.86 16.40
C PRO A 115 9.19 14.53 17.74
N ASN A 116 9.92 15.61 18.06
CA ASN A 116 9.68 16.46 19.22
C ASN A 116 10.19 17.89 18.97
N MET A 117 9.70 18.85 19.75
CA MET A 117 10.02 20.27 19.55
C MET A 117 11.47 20.64 19.96
N ASN A 118 12.12 19.80 20.76
CA ASN A 118 13.47 20.01 21.27
C ASN A 118 14.55 19.43 20.36
N ALA A 119 14.16 18.67 19.34
CA ALA A 119 15.07 18.01 18.42
C ALA A 119 15.78 19.02 17.51
N ASP A 120 17.02 18.70 17.13
CA ASP A 120 17.82 19.54 16.24
C ASP A 120 17.14 19.81 14.91
N LYS A 121 17.34 21.02 14.40
CA LYS A 121 16.89 21.41 13.06
C LYS A 121 17.89 20.86 12.05
N VAL A 122 17.43 19.93 11.22
CA VAL A 122 18.23 19.29 10.16
C VAL A 122 18.00 19.91 8.79
N GLY A 123 16.99 20.78 8.67
CA GLY A 123 16.70 21.54 7.47
C GLY A 123 15.44 22.39 7.60
N SER A 124 14.98 22.93 6.48
CA SER A 124 13.72 23.64 6.38
C SER A 124 13.02 23.30 5.05
N LEU A 125 11.70 23.36 5.07
CA LEU A 125 10.88 23.31 3.87
C LEU A 125 10.20 24.68 3.72
N PRO A 126 10.35 25.35 2.57
CA PRO A 126 9.59 26.57 2.29
C PRO A 126 8.08 26.32 2.28
N GLY A 127 7.27 27.37 2.42
CA GLY A 127 5.83 27.28 2.21
C GLY A 127 5.47 26.85 0.78
N ASN A 128 4.31 26.20 0.62
CA ASN A 128 3.81 25.65 -0.65
C ASN A 128 4.77 24.64 -1.33
N THR A 129 5.63 23.98 -0.56
CA THR A 129 6.54 22.96 -1.05
C THR A 129 5.89 21.58 -0.94
N GLN A 130 5.90 20.83 -2.04
CA GLN A 130 5.44 19.44 -2.04
C GLN A 130 6.55 18.49 -1.54
N PHE A 131 6.17 17.49 -0.74
CA PHE A 131 7.05 16.42 -0.28
C PHE A 131 6.27 15.10 -0.11
N THR A 132 6.98 13.98 0.00
CA THR A 132 6.35 12.68 0.28
C THR A 132 6.24 12.48 1.79
N ALA A 133 5.04 12.38 2.33
CA ALA A 133 4.83 11.95 3.71
C ALA A 133 4.98 10.42 3.78
N VAL A 134 6.07 9.92 4.34
CA VAL A 134 6.35 8.48 4.42
C VAL A 134 5.45 7.83 5.47
N GLY A 135 5.32 8.48 6.63
CA GLY A 135 4.41 8.04 7.67
C GLY A 135 4.27 9.08 8.78
N SER A 136 3.44 8.79 9.77
CA SER A 136 3.18 9.66 10.92
C SER A 136 3.37 8.94 12.25
N THR A 137 3.93 9.66 13.22
CA THR A 137 4.12 9.23 14.60
C THR A 137 3.70 10.37 15.53
N GLY A 138 2.62 10.16 16.29
CA GLY A 138 1.94 11.23 17.02
C GLY A 138 1.57 12.40 16.09
N ASP A 139 2.03 13.61 16.43
CA ASP A 139 1.77 14.83 15.66
C ASP A 139 2.83 15.12 14.59
N TRP A 140 3.73 14.17 14.34
CA TRP A 140 4.87 14.33 13.44
C TRP A 140 4.71 13.48 12.19
N ILE A 141 5.08 14.08 11.06
CA ILE A 141 5.12 13.44 9.74
C ILE A 141 6.57 13.29 9.33
N LEU A 142 6.94 12.07 8.95
CA LEU A 142 8.24 11.75 8.39
C LEU A 142 8.29 12.18 6.93
N VAL A 143 9.22 13.10 6.64
CA VAL A 143 9.45 13.65 5.31
C VAL A 143 10.36 12.72 4.52
N GLY A 144 9.87 12.27 3.36
CA GLY A 144 10.62 11.55 2.35
C GLY A 144 10.90 12.42 1.12
N ARG A 145 12.10 12.27 0.56
CA ARG A 145 12.53 12.90 -0.69
C ARG A 145 13.38 11.91 -1.49
N LYS A 146 12.99 11.62 -2.74
CA LYS A 146 13.72 10.69 -3.64
C LYS A 146 14.02 9.33 -2.98
N GLY A 147 13.08 8.80 -2.19
CA GLY A 147 13.23 7.52 -1.49
C GLY A 147 14.10 7.55 -0.23
N VAL A 148 14.53 8.73 0.23
CA VAL A 148 15.32 8.93 1.48
C VAL A 148 14.50 9.76 2.45
N THR A 149 14.45 9.38 3.73
CA THR A 149 13.83 10.23 4.75
C THR A 149 14.81 11.22 5.33
N VAL A 150 14.38 12.48 5.38
CA VAL A 150 15.23 13.63 5.70
C VAL A 150 14.90 14.26 7.06
N GLY A 151 13.81 13.85 7.70
CA GLY A 151 13.47 14.27 9.07
C GLY A 151 11.96 14.42 9.28
N TYR A 152 11.58 15.05 10.38
CA TYR A 152 10.20 15.15 10.86
C TYR A 152 9.68 16.58 10.78
N VAL A 153 8.40 16.70 10.41
CA VAL A 153 7.66 17.97 10.40
C VAL A 153 6.35 17.82 11.18
N HIS A 154 5.88 18.91 11.78
CA HIS A 154 4.65 18.88 12.56
C HIS A 154 3.41 18.95 11.66
N LYS A 155 2.41 18.10 11.91
CA LYS A 155 1.24 17.89 11.03
C LYS A 155 0.43 19.17 10.77
N ASP A 156 0.39 20.08 11.73
CA ASP A 156 -0.41 21.32 11.64
C ASP A 156 0.06 22.28 10.54
N TYR A 157 1.34 22.17 10.16
CA TYR A 157 1.95 23.04 9.14
C TYR A 157 1.91 22.43 7.75
N VAL A 158 1.28 21.26 7.60
CA VAL A 158 1.18 20.56 6.31
C VAL A 158 -0.26 20.19 6.01
N MET A 159 -0.50 19.77 4.79
CA MET A 159 -1.79 19.33 4.27
C MET A 159 -1.57 18.30 3.18
N THR A 160 -2.58 17.51 2.88
CA THR A 160 -2.54 16.63 1.70
C THR A 160 -2.50 17.48 0.42
N GLN A 161 -1.97 16.92 -0.67
CA GLN A 161 -2.03 17.56 -1.97
C GLN A 161 -3.48 17.86 -2.40
N SER A 162 -4.43 16.96 -2.10
CA SER A 162 -5.85 17.16 -2.43
C SER A 162 -6.44 18.41 -1.74
N ASP A 163 -6.08 18.64 -0.48
CA ASP A 163 -6.54 19.80 0.28
C ASP A 163 -5.89 21.10 -0.22
N ALA A 164 -4.64 21.00 -0.67
CA ALA A 164 -3.92 22.11 -1.30
C ALA A 164 -4.58 22.51 -2.62
N ASP A 165 -4.90 21.52 -3.47
CA ASP A 165 -5.56 21.73 -4.76
C ASP A 165 -6.98 22.29 -4.57
N THR A 166 -7.72 21.78 -3.58
CA THR A 166 -9.05 22.28 -3.21
C THR A 166 -8.98 23.73 -2.75
N ARG A 167 -8.01 24.08 -1.90
CA ARG A 167 -7.77 25.47 -1.49
C ARG A 167 -7.38 26.38 -2.65
N LYS A 168 -6.53 25.91 -3.55
CA LYS A 168 -6.13 26.67 -4.74
C LYS A 168 -7.33 26.93 -5.65
N ARG A 169 -8.23 25.95 -5.83
CA ARG A 169 -9.50 26.13 -6.55
C ARG A 169 -10.41 27.13 -5.84
N LEU A 170 -10.59 27.00 -4.52
CA LEU A 170 -11.41 27.94 -3.75
C LEU A 170 -10.86 29.38 -3.78
N ALA A 171 -9.54 29.55 -3.82
CA ALA A 171 -8.88 30.84 -3.98
C ALA A 171 -9.02 31.39 -5.41
N ALA A 172 -8.96 30.54 -6.43
CA ALA A 172 -9.12 30.93 -7.83
C ALA A 172 -10.59 31.23 -8.21
N VAL A 173 -11.56 30.78 -7.42
CA VAL A 173 -13.00 31.08 -7.61
C VAL A 173 -13.38 32.47 -7.09
N ARG A 174 -12.45 33.20 -6.47
CA ARG A 174 -12.57 34.66 -6.29
C ARG A 174 -11.53 35.33 -7.17
N PHE A 175 -11.97 35.80 -8.34
CA PHE A 175 -11.43 36.85 -9.22
C PHE A 175 -11.73 36.43 -10.65
N ASP A 176 -12.49 37.29 -11.32
CA ASP A 176 -13.29 37.04 -12.50
C ASP A 176 -12.56 36.49 -13.74
N ASP A 177 -13.39 36.00 -14.66
CA ASP A 177 -13.15 35.76 -16.09
C ASP A 177 -12.60 34.41 -16.58
N MET A 178 -13.50 33.77 -17.33
CA MET A 178 -13.30 32.85 -18.42
C MET A 178 -12.10 33.24 -19.30
N ASN A 179 -11.03 32.44 -19.32
CA ASN A 179 -10.24 32.26 -20.53
C ASN A 179 -9.67 30.85 -20.63
N VAL A 180 -10.19 30.11 -21.62
CA VAL A 180 -9.64 28.85 -22.09
C VAL A 180 -8.39 29.17 -22.92
N SER A 181 -7.23 28.68 -22.51
CA SER A 181 -6.14 28.37 -23.43
C SER A 181 -5.29 27.24 -22.89
N ALA A 182 -5.26 26.18 -23.70
CA ALA A 182 -4.44 25.00 -23.54
C ALA A 182 -2.96 25.26 -23.82
N SER A 183 -2.13 24.35 -23.32
CA SER A 183 -0.73 24.03 -23.68
C SER A 183 0.36 25.06 -23.33
N LYS A 184 1.37 24.64 -22.54
CA LYS A 184 2.69 24.27 -23.07
C LYS A 184 3.60 23.61 -22.01
N GLU A 185 4.55 22.84 -22.52
CA GLU A 185 5.42 21.88 -21.87
C GLU A 185 6.50 22.43 -20.90
N THR A 186 7.06 21.45 -20.17
CA THR A 186 8.33 21.28 -19.43
C THR A 186 9.42 22.37 -19.48
N GLU A 187 10.17 22.47 -18.38
CA GLU A 187 11.65 22.42 -18.39
C GLU A 187 12.15 21.78 -17.08
N ALA A 188 13.10 20.87 -17.23
CA ALA A 188 13.77 20.08 -16.18
C ALA A 188 14.88 20.90 -15.49
N PHE A 189 15.29 20.49 -14.29
CA PHE A 189 16.55 20.96 -13.71
C PHE A 189 17.50 19.79 -13.41
N ASP A 190 18.70 19.98 -13.92
CA ASP A 190 19.86 19.12 -14.01
C ASP A 190 20.37 18.60 -12.66
N LEU A 191 20.88 17.37 -12.63
CA LEU A 191 21.36 16.67 -11.44
C LEU A 191 22.75 16.06 -11.70
N GLY A 192 23.78 16.89 -11.55
CA GLY A 192 25.15 16.44 -11.43
C GLY A 192 25.55 16.19 -9.98
N SER A 193 25.74 14.91 -9.65
CA SER A 193 26.73 14.41 -8.66
C SER A 193 26.41 14.52 -7.17
N ILE A 194 26.02 13.40 -6.54
CA ILE A 194 26.66 12.93 -5.29
C ILE A 194 26.43 11.43 -5.04
N SER A 195 27.54 10.80 -4.67
CA SER A 195 27.77 9.39 -4.46
C SER A 195 27.12 8.81 -3.19
N SER A 196 26.74 7.52 -3.31
CA SER A 196 26.63 6.48 -2.27
C SER A 196 26.37 6.91 -0.81
N LEU A 197 25.16 6.64 -0.30
CA LEU A 197 24.78 6.76 1.11
C LEU A 197 24.35 5.39 1.70
N PRO A 198 24.60 5.12 3.00
CA PRO A 198 24.27 3.84 3.65
C PRO A 198 22.78 3.73 4.05
N SER A 199 22.27 2.50 4.14
CA SER A 199 20.88 2.15 4.48
C SER A 199 20.71 1.76 5.96
N GLY A 200 19.55 2.10 6.54
CA GLY A 200 19.13 1.64 7.87
C GLY A 200 17.67 1.15 7.87
N LYS A 201 17.36 0.19 8.74
CA LYS A 201 16.08 -0.53 8.80
C LYS A 201 14.98 0.28 9.50
N THR A 202 13.75 0.29 8.95
CA THR A 202 12.58 0.93 9.59
C THR A 202 11.33 0.07 9.57
N ALA A 203 10.71 -0.06 10.73
CA ALA A 203 9.51 -0.85 10.97
C ALA A 203 8.25 -0.11 10.46
N VAL A 204 7.50 -0.75 9.58
CA VAL A 204 6.18 -0.32 9.10
C VAL A 204 5.13 -1.24 9.70
N GLU A 205 4.21 -0.70 10.50
CA GLU A 205 3.05 -1.45 10.99
C GLU A 205 2.02 -1.60 9.88
N THR A 206 1.73 -2.84 9.50
CA THR A 206 0.66 -3.24 8.58
C THR A 206 -0.32 -4.14 9.32
N THR A 207 -1.61 -4.01 9.04
CA THR A 207 -2.60 -4.98 9.52
C THR A 207 -2.53 -6.22 8.64
N CYS A 208 -2.42 -7.40 9.23
CA CYS A 208 -2.36 -8.66 8.53
C CYS A 208 -3.44 -9.62 9.02
N ARG A 209 -3.83 -10.54 8.16
CA ARG A 209 -4.88 -11.51 8.40
C ARG A 209 -4.50 -12.85 7.77
N PRO A 210 -4.41 -13.93 8.56
CA PRO A 210 -4.25 -15.26 8.01
C PRO A 210 -5.57 -15.73 7.39
N LEU A 211 -5.49 -16.47 6.31
CA LEU A 211 -6.63 -17.08 5.62
C LEU A 211 -6.29 -18.52 5.29
N SER A 212 -7.18 -19.42 5.68
CA SER A 212 -7.11 -20.83 5.35
C SER A 212 -8.16 -21.15 4.30
N VAL A 213 -7.76 -21.77 3.20
CA VAL A 213 -8.67 -22.25 2.15
C VAL A 213 -8.49 -23.76 2.04
N SER A 214 -9.56 -24.51 2.33
CA SER A 214 -9.62 -25.96 2.09
C SER A 214 -10.53 -26.23 0.90
N LEU A 215 -9.95 -26.68 -0.22
CA LEU A 215 -10.64 -27.07 -1.44
C LEU A 215 -10.95 -28.57 -1.44
N GLU A 216 -12.12 -28.92 -1.94
CA GLU A 216 -12.47 -30.24 -2.44
C GLU A 216 -12.79 -30.10 -3.93
N ALA A 217 -11.95 -30.71 -4.78
CA ALA A 217 -12.01 -30.59 -6.23
C ALA A 217 -12.99 -31.60 -6.85
N ASN A 218 -13.33 -31.39 -8.12
CA ASN A 218 -14.16 -32.32 -8.89
C ASN A 218 -13.43 -33.67 -9.06
N GLY A 219 -13.86 -34.68 -8.30
CA GLY A 219 -13.18 -35.99 -8.21
C GLY A 219 -12.73 -36.38 -6.78
N GLY A 220 -13.01 -35.54 -5.77
CA GLY A 220 -12.79 -35.87 -4.35
C GLY A 220 -11.37 -35.60 -3.85
N THR A 221 -10.48 -35.06 -4.69
CA THR A 221 -9.16 -34.59 -4.27
C THR A 221 -9.33 -33.38 -3.36
N THR A 222 -8.73 -33.42 -2.17
CA THR A 222 -8.75 -32.30 -1.22
C THR A 222 -7.37 -31.64 -1.16
N GLU A 223 -7.35 -30.31 -1.10
CA GLU A 223 -6.12 -29.51 -0.98
C GLU A 223 -6.36 -28.37 0.01
N LYS A 224 -5.42 -28.14 0.92
CA LYS A 224 -5.48 -27.05 1.89
C LYS A 224 -4.34 -26.08 1.68
N GLN A 225 -4.64 -24.78 1.71
CA GLN A 225 -3.66 -23.71 1.62
C GLN A 225 -3.90 -22.66 2.70
N ASP A 226 -2.85 -22.37 3.45
CA ASP A 226 -2.83 -21.33 4.47
C ASP A 226 -1.93 -20.20 3.98
N ASN A 227 -2.46 -18.98 3.92
CA ASN A 227 -1.73 -17.80 3.46
C ASN A 227 -1.95 -16.63 4.43
N THR A 228 -1.00 -15.69 4.50
CA THR A 228 -1.17 -14.46 5.27
C THR A 228 -1.28 -13.26 4.34
N PHE A 229 -2.32 -12.46 4.54
CA PHE A 229 -2.60 -11.25 3.77
C PHE A 229 -2.24 -10.04 4.61
N CYS A 230 -1.58 -9.04 4.05
CA CYS A 230 -1.30 -7.78 4.72
C CYS A 230 -1.86 -6.61 3.93
N ARG A 231 -2.48 -5.67 4.66
CA ARG A 231 -3.14 -4.49 4.11
C ARG A 231 -2.11 -3.42 3.77
N GLN A 232 -2.05 -3.06 2.51
CA GLN A 232 -1.16 -2.04 1.97
C GLN A 232 -1.69 -0.63 2.27
N ALA A 233 -0.87 0.39 2.01
CA ALA A 233 -1.19 1.80 2.26
C ALA A 233 -2.39 2.34 1.44
N ASN A 234 -2.74 1.67 0.34
CA ASN A 234 -3.90 1.94 -0.52
C ASN A 234 -5.14 1.10 -0.13
N ASP A 235 -5.18 0.55 1.08
CA ASP A 235 -6.24 -0.31 1.60
C ASP A 235 -6.43 -1.67 0.88
N THR A 236 -5.53 -2.06 -0.04
CA THR A 236 -5.59 -3.36 -0.72
C THR A 236 -4.87 -4.45 0.08
N TRP A 237 -5.41 -5.68 0.06
CA TRP A 237 -4.77 -6.85 0.68
C TRP A 237 -3.77 -7.52 -0.28
N GLU A 238 -2.56 -7.82 0.20
CA GLU A 238 -1.52 -8.53 -0.55
C GLU A 238 -0.95 -9.72 0.22
N LEU A 239 -0.49 -10.74 -0.53
CA LEU A 239 0.24 -11.89 0.00
C LEU A 239 1.62 -11.51 0.47
N ILE A 240 1.97 -12.01 1.66
CA ILE A 240 3.33 -11.95 2.20
C ILE A 240 3.95 -13.34 2.32
#